data_AF-A0A2N4S7K9-F1
#
_entry.id   AF-A0A2N4S7K9-F1
#
_cell.length_a   1.000
_cell.length_b   1.000
_cell.length_c   1.000
_cell.angle_alpha   90.00
_cell.angle_beta   90.00
_cell.angle_gamma   90.00
#
_symmetry.space_group_name_H-M   'P 1'
#
loop_
_entity.id
_entity.type
_entity.pdbx_description
1 polymer ?
#
loop_
_entity_poly.entity_id
_entity_poly.type
_entity_poly.pdbx_seq_one_letter_code
_entity_poly.pdbx_strand_id
1 'polypeptide(L)'
;MLGFYHAEVIVDFKGIPVKLFFLKASKKGKWNSILTTNTHLTFEEAYKIYSIRRSVEVFFKESKQYLGLGKCQSQDFGAQIAATTLCMLQYKIYCRR
;
A
#
# COMPACT_ATOMS: atom_id res chain seq x y z
N MET A 1 15.35 15.79 -9.56
CA MET A 1 15.58 14.69 -8.61
C MET A 1 14.68 14.98 -7.40
N LEU A 2 13.59 14.22 -7.20
CA LEU A 2 12.58 14.53 -6.18
C LEU A 2 13.24 14.55 -4.78
N GLY A 3 13.15 15.68 -4.07
CA GLY A 3 13.83 15.95 -2.81
C GLY A 3 13.23 15.21 -1.61
N PHE A 4 13.32 13.88 -1.60
CA PHE A 4 13.01 13.06 -0.45
C PHE A 4 14.23 12.99 0.48
N TYR A 5 14.03 13.32 1.75
CA TYR A 5 15.04 13.05 2.77
C TYR A 5 14.92 11.59 3.18
N HIS A 6 15.99 10.82 2.98
CA HIS A 6 16.04 9.42 3.40
C HIS A 6 17.25 9.17 4.31
N ALA A 7 17.11 8.21 5.21
CA ALA A 7 18.21 7.63 5.96
C ALA A 7 18.01 6.12 6.04
N GLU A 8 19.08 5.34 5.94
CA GLU A 8 19.04 3.90 6.13
C GLU A 8 19.98 3.48 7.26
N VAL A 9 19.56 2.49 8.03
CA VAL A 9 20.37 1.91 9.09
C VAL A 9 20.13 0.41 9.15
N ILE A 10 21.20 -0.36 9.28
CA ILE A 10 21.13 -1.80 9.55
C ILE A 10 21.24 -1.96 11.06
N VAL A 11 20.26 -2.62 11.66
CA VAL A 11 20.22 -2.90 13.09
C VAL A 11 20.02 -4.39 13.31
N ASP A 12 20.55 -4.91 14.41
CA ASP A 12 20.17 -6.22 14.88
C ASP A 12 18.90 -6.10 15.72
N PHE A 13 17.83 -6.79 15.30
CA PHE A 13 16.59 -6.87 16.05
C PHE A 13 16.39 -8.30 16.55
N LYS A 14 16.71 -8.53 17.82
CA LYS A 14 16.59 -9.84 18.49
C LYS A 14 17.37 -10.96 17.76
N GLY A 15 18.57 -10.68 17.28
CA GLY A 15 19.40 -11.62 16.53
C GLY A 15 19.06 -11.75 15.05
N ILE A 16 18.12 -10.92 14.55
CA ILE A 16 17.77 -10.87 13.12
C ILE A 16 18.30 -9.54 12.55
N PRO A 17 19.19 -9.56 11.55
CA PRO A 17 19.63 -8.34 10.90
C PRO A 17 18.46 -7.76 10.09
N VAL A 18 18.10 -6.53 10.40
CA VAL A 18 17.02 -5.81 9.72
C VAL A 18 17.52 -4.46 9.22
N LYS A 19 17.03 -4.04 8.06
CA LYS A 19 17.31 -2.71 7.51
C LYS A 19 16.09 -1.81 7.73
N LEU A 20 16.32 -0.66 8.35
CA LEU A 20 15.34 0.39 8.58
C LEU A 20 15.59 1.52 7.58
N PHE A 21 14.54 1.94 6.90
CA PHE A 21 14.52 3.12 6.05
C PHE A 21 13.64 4.19 6.67
N PHE A 22 14.21 5.35 6.93
CA PHE A 22 13.48 6.55 7.33
C PHE A 22 13.28 7.43 6.11
N LEU A 23 12.04 7.85 5.87
CA LEU A 23 11.67 8.64 4.71
C LEU A 23 10.82 9.84 5.09
N LYS A 24 11.11 10.97 4.47
CA LYS A 24 10.42 12.24 4.68
C LYS A 24 10.22 12.96 3.35
N ALA A 25 8.96 13.15 3.00
CA ALA A 25 8.53 13.70 1.70
C ALA A 25 8.62 15.23 1.58
N SER A 26 8.76 15.95 2.71
CA SER A 26 8.87 17.41 2.71
C SER A 26 9.59 17.87 3.97
N LYS A 27 10.25 19.04 3.95
CA LYS A 27 10.98 19.60 5.12
C LYS A 27 10.15 19.66 6.41
N LYS A 28 8.83 19.88 6.31
CA LYS A 28 7.88 19.89 7.44
C LYS A 28 7.00 18.63 7.54
N GLY A 29 7.23 17.63 6.68
CA GLY A 29 6.45 16.39 6.66
C GLY A 29 6.79 15.46 7.83
N LYS A 30 5.89 14.52 8.12
CA LYS A 30 6.13 13.44 9.09
C LYS A 30 7.19 12.47 8.57
N TRP A 31 8.02 11.97 9.48
CA TRP A 31 8.90 10.85 9.21
C TRP A 31 8.07 9.57 9.15
N ASN A 32 8.25 8.78 8.10
CA ASN A 32 7.76 7.42 8.04
C ASN A 32 8.96 6.48 8.09
N SER A 33 8.79 5.31 8.70
CA SER A 33 9.80 4.27 8.70
C SER A 33 9.28 3.02 7.98
N ILE A 34 10.17 2.38 7.23
CA ILE A 34 9.95 1.07 6.64
C ILE A 34 10.99 0.14 7.26
N LEU A 35 10.55 -1.02 7.73
CA LEU A 35 11.41 -2.07 8.24
C LEU A 35 11.41 -3.23 7.24
N THR A 36 12.59 -3.73 6.88
CA THR A 36 12.75 -4.92 6.05
C THR A 36 13.76 -5.88 6.68
N THR A 37 13.52 -7.18 6.54
CA THR A 37 14.50 -8.24 6.88
C THR A 37 15.51 -8.45 5.76
N ASN A 38 15.25 -7.95 4.55
CA ASN A 38 16.19 -8.06 3.44
C ASN A 38 17.18 -6.90 3.46
N THR A 39 18.41 -7.16 3.88
CA THR A 39 19.50 -6.19 4.01
C THR A 39 20.07 -5.73 2.66
N HIS A 40 19.82 -6.47 1.58
CA HIS A 40 20.30 -6.13 0.24
C HIS A 40 19.36 -5.18 -0.52
N LEU A 41 18.16 -4.93 0.00
CA LEU A 41 17.20 -4.06 -0.66
C LEU A 41 17.71 -2.61 -0.72
N THR A 42 17.48 -1.96 -1.85
CA THR A 42 17.71 -0.53 -2.02
C THR A 42 16.51 0.29 -1.53
N PHE A 43 16.73 1.58 -1.25
CA PHE A 43 15.66 2.49 -0.83
C PHE A 43 14.53 2.59 -1.86
N GLU A 44 14.85 2.67 -3.16
CA GLU A 44 13.85 2.79 -4.22
C GLU A 44 12.95 1.56 -4.31
N GLU A 45 13.52 0.36 -4.19
CA GLU A 45 12.76 -0.89 -4.18
C GLU A 45 11.88 -0.99 -2.93
N ALA A 46 12.42 -0.66 -1.76
CA ALA A 46 11.66 -0.62 -0.52
C ALA A 46 10.49 0.37 -0.61
N TYR A 47 10.73 1.54 -1.17
CA TYR A 47 9.71 2.57 -1.37
C TYR A 47 8.65 2.13 -2.39
N LYS A 48 9.05 1.44 -3.48
CA LYS A 48 8.12 0.88 -4.47
C LYS A 48 7.19 -0.15 -3.84
N ILE A 49 7.73 -1.07 -3.05
CA ILE A 49 6.94 -2.07 -2.32
C ILE A 49 5.99 -1.39 -1.32
N TYR A 50 6.49 -0.39 -0.59
CA TYR A 50 5.67 0.39 0.34
C TYR A 50 4.52 1.13 -0.36
N SER A 51 4.80 1.70 -1.53
CA SER A 51 3.79 2.38 -2.36
C SER A 51 2.69 1.41 -2.81
N ILE A 52 3.06 0.20 -3.25
CA ILE A 52 2.09 -0.86 -3.62
C ILE A 52 1.24 -1.28 -2.40
N ARG A 53 1.85 -1.42 -1.21
CA ARG A 53 1.07 -1.71 0.01
C ARG A 53 0.05 -0.60 0.30
N ARG A 54 0.44 0.67 0.17
CA ARG A 54 -0.46 1.80 0.40
C ARG A 54 -1.57 1.89 -0.66
N SER A 55 -1.28 1.55 -1.91
CA SER A 55 -2.29 1.58 -2.97
C SER A 55 -3.44 0.60 -2.72
N VAL A 56 -3.20 -0.53 -2.06
CA VAL A 56 -4.25 -1.47 -1.64
C VAL A 56 -5.22 -0.82 -0.63
N GLU A 57 -4.72 -0.05 0.33
CA GLU A 57 -5.57 0.66 1.29
C GLU A 57 -6.43 1.73 0.60
N VAL A 58 -5.85 2.45 -0.38
CA VAL A 58 -6.57 3.42 -1.21
C VAL A 58 -7.65 2.73 -2.03
N PHE A 59 -7.32 1.61 -2.68
CA PHE A 59 -8.26 0.79 -3.43
C PHE A 59 -9.48 0.39 -2.60
N PHE A 60 -9.27 -0.13 -1.38
CA PHE A 60 -10.38 -0.54 -0.52
C PHE A 60 -11.20 0.65 -0.02
N LYS A 61 -10.56 1.79 0.26
CA LYS A 61 -11.26 3.01 0.64
C LYS A 61 -12.18 3.50 -0.49
N GLU A 62 -11.64 3.61 -1.69
CA GLU A 62 -12.39 4.06 -2.87
C GLU A 62 -13.48 3.07 -3.27
N SER A 63 -13.20 1.77 -3.22
CA SER A 63 -14.18 0.73 -3.55
C SER A 63 -15.37 0.71 -2.61
N LYS A 64 -15.15 0.94 -1.30
CA LYS A 64 -16.26 1.07 -0.34
C LYS A 64 -17.03 2.38 -0.51
N GLN A 65 -16.33 3.48 -0.75
CA GLN A 65 -16.92 4.82 -0.84
C GLN A 65 -17.71 5.03 -2.13
N TYR A 66 -17.13 4.68 -3.27
CA TYR A 66 -17.67 5.00 -4.60
C TYR A 66 -18.27 3.81 -5.33
N LEU A 67 -17.74 2.60 -5.14
CA LEU A 67 -18.17 1.41 -5.90
C LEU A 67 -19.07 0.46 -5.11
N GLY A 68 -19.38 0.79 -3.85
CA GLY A 68 -20.34 0.03 -3.04
C GLY A 68 -19.87 -1.37 -2.65
N LEU A 69 -18.55 -1.61 -2.57
CA LEU A 69 -18.00 -2.89 -2.13
C LEU A 69 -18.60 -3.33 -0.79
N GLY A 70 -19.22 -4.52 -0.76
CA GLY A 70 -19.84 -5.09 0.43
C GLY A 70 -21.23 -4.54 0.77
N LYS A 71 -21.85 -3.69 -0.08
CA LYS A 71 -23.21 -3.18 0.13
C LYS A 71 -24.32 -4.10 -0.41
N CYS A 72 -23.97 -5.19 -1.10
CA CYS A 72 -24.95 -6.16 -1.59
C CYS A 72 -25.69 -6.82 -0.41
N GLN A 73 -27.01 -6.63 -0.33
CA GLN A 73 -27.88 -7.23 0.70
C GLN A 73 -28.57 -8.52 0.22
N SER A 74 -28.15 -9.06 -0.93
CA SER A 74 -28.70 -10.31 -1.45
C SER A 74 -28.33 -11.47 -0.53
N GLN A 75 -29.30 -12.34 -0.27
CA GLN A 75 -29.10 -13.55 0.55
C GLN A 75 -28.42 -14.68 -0.22
N ASP A 76 -28.35 -14.58 -1.55
CA ASP A 76 -27.65 -15.52 -2.40
C ASP A 76 -26.13 -15.25 -2.42
N PHE A 77 -25.34 -16.30 -2.19
CA PHE A 77 -23.88 -16.20 -2.16
C PHE A 77 -23.29 -15.88 -3.54
N GLY A 78 -23.89 -16.41 -4.62
CA GLY A 78 -23.49 -16.12 -5.99
C GLY A 78 -23.67 -14.63 -6.33
N ALA A 79 -24.78 -14.03 -5.90
CA ALA A 79 -25.03 -12.60 -6.05
C ALA A 79 -23.99 -11.74 -5.31
N GLN A 80 -23.53 -12.16 -4.12
CA GLN A 80 -22.47 -11.45 -3.39
C GLN A 80 -21.10 -11.56 -4.08
N ILE A 81 -20.76 -12.74 -4.63
CA ILE A 81 -19.54 -12.94 -5.42
C ILE A 81 -19.57 -12.09 -6.69
N ALA A 82 -20.68 -12.13 -7.42
CA ALA A 82 -20.86 -11.37 -8.66
C ALA A 82 -20.75 -9.86 -8.41
N ALA A 83 -21.41 -9.35 -7.38
CA ALA A 83 -21.34 -7.93 -6.99
C ALA A 83 -19.90 -7.50 -6.62
N THR A 84 -19.19 -8.33 -5.87
CA THR A 84 -17.78 -8.09 -5.51
C THR A 84 -16.90 -8.09 -6.75
N THR A 85 -17.08 -9.05 -7.65
CA THR A 85 -16.32 -9.17 -8.91
C THR A 85 -16.57 -7.97 -9.82
N LEU A 86 -17.81 -7.51 -9.91
CA LEU A 86 -18.18 -6.32 -10.67
C LEU A 86 -17.48 -5.06 -10.13
N CYS A 87 -17.47 -4.88 -8.81
CA CYS A 87 -16.76 -3.78 -8.16
C CYS A 87 -15.25 -3.80 -8.49
N MET A 88 -14.62 -4.98 -8.50
CA MET A 88 -13.20 -5.14 -8.85
C MET A 88 -12.92 -4.77 -10.31
N LEU A 89 -13.80 -5.16 -11.24
CA LEU A 89 -13.69 -4.82 -12.66
C LEU A 89 -13.91 -3.32 -12.91
N GLN A 90 -14.91 -2.74 -12.25
CA GLN A 90 -15.20 -1.30 -12.35
C GLN A 90 -14.01 -0.45 -11.90
N TYR A 91 -13.36 -0.80 -10.78
CA TYR A 91 -12.18 -0.09 -10.32
C TYR A 91 -11.04 -0.11 -11.35
N LYS A 92 -10.80 -1.28 -11.96
CA LYS A 92 -9.75 -1.44 -12.99
C LYS A 92 -10.00 -0.56 -14.22
N ILE A 93 -11.26 -0.36 -14.60
CA ILE A 93 -11.63 0.53 -15.72
C ILE A 93 -11.48 1.99 -15.31
N TYR A 94 -11.96 2.35 -14.12
CA TYR A 94 -11.96 3.74 -13.64
C TYR A 94 -10.55 4.28 -13.39
N CYS A 95 -9.66 3.49 -12.77
CA CYS A 95 -8.29 3.90 -12.45
C CYS A 95 -7.35 3.99 -13.68
N ARG A 96 -7.84 3.64 -14.89
CA ARG A 96 -7.04 3.67 -16.13
C ARG A 96 -7.30 4.92 -17.00
N ARG A 97 -8.05 5.90 -16.50
CA ARG A 97 -8.20 7.25 -17.06
C ARG A 97 -7.47 8.25 -16.18
#